data_AF-A0A2W6A2B8-F1
#
_entry.id   AF-A0A2W6A2B8-F1
#
_cell.length_a   1.000
_cell.length_b   1.000
_cell.length_c   1.000
_cell.angle_alpha   90.00
_cell.angle_beta   90.00
_cell.angle_gamma   90.00
#
_symmetry.space_group_name_H-M   'P 1'
#
loop_
_entity.id
_entity.type
_entity.pdbx_description
1 polymer ?
#
loop_
_entity_poly.entity_id
_entity_poly.type
_entity_poly.pdbx_seq_one_letter_code
_entity_poly.pdbx_strand_id
1 'polypeptide(L)' 'MPENIVLMPLPRHAPELNSVENIWGCLRSNFLCHCIWDSYEAILDACCNAWNALIAKSEVIASISCFVPA' A
#
# COMPACT_ATOMS: atom_id res chain seq x y z
N MET A 1 -2.39 23.68 -9.76
CA MET A 1 -3.14 22.55 -9.15
C MET A 1 -4.60 22.91 -9.13
N PRO A 2 -5.52 21.93 -9.24
CA PRO A 2 -6.93 22.21 -9.02
C PRO A 2 -7.17 22.56 -7.55
N GLU A 3 -8.11 23.46 -7.26
CA GLU A 3 -8.37 24.01 -5.92
C GLU A 3 -8.84 22.96 -4.89
N ASN A 4 -9.23 21.77 -5.34
CA ASN A 4 -9.73 20.68 -4.50
C ASN A 4 -8.65 19.67 -4.07
N ILE A 5 -7.37 19.88 -4.43
CA ILE A 5 -6.27 19.00 -4.02
C ILE A 5 -5.36 19.76 -3.07
N VAL A 6 -5.29 19.29 -1.83
CA VAL A 6 -4.32 19.79 -0.83
C VAL A 6 -3.13 18.83 -0.81
N LEU A 7 -1.92 19.37 -0.96
CA LEU A 7 -0.69 18.60 -0.79
C LEU A 7 -0.43 18.37 0.70
N MET A 8 -0.17 17.12 1.09
CA MET A 8 0.27 16.77 2.43
C MET A 8 1.81 16.73 2.45
N PRO A 9 2.48 17.68 3.11
CA PRO A 9 3.93 17.65 3.22
C PRO A 9 4.34 16.52 4.18
N LEU A 10 5.10 15.56 3.67
CA LEU A 10 5.70 14.50 4.49
C LEU A 10 7.09 14.94 4.96
N PRO A 11 7.42 14.76 6.25
CA PRO A 11 8.77 15.04 6.74
C PRO A 11 9.78 14.07 6.10
N ARG A 12 11.00 14.57 5.90
CA ARG A 12 12.09 13.76 5.33
C ARG A 12 12.41 12.58 6.25
N HIS A 13 12.66 11.42 5.65
CA HIS A 13 13.07 10.19 6.33
C HIS A 13 12.05 9.62 7.33
N ALA A 14 10.75 9.89 7.18
CA ALA A 14 9.69 9.32 8.00
C ALA A 14 8.77 8.39 7.19
N PRO A 15 9.26 7.23 6.71
CA PRO A 15 8.46 6.28 5.94
C PRO A 15 7.24 5.77 6.72
N GLU A 16 7.30 5.72 8.05
CA GLU A 16 6.20 5.34 8.95
C GLU A 16 4.99 6.27 8.90
N LEU A 17 5.20 7.53 8.49
CA LEU A 17 4.13 8.52 8.32
C LEU A 17 3.50 8.46 6.91
N ASN A 18 4.12 7.72 5.99
CA ASN A 18 3.60 7.55 4.65
C ASN A 18 2.65 6.34 4.61
N SER A 19 1.34 6.59 4.53
CA SER A 19 0.33 5.54 4.43
C SER A 19 0.54 4.61 3.23
N VAL A 20 1.17 5.09 2.15
CA VAL A 20 1.54 4.27 0.99
C VAL A 20 2.56 3.20 1.38
N GLU A 21 3.56 3.53 2.20
CA GLU A 21 4.56 2.56 2.67
C GLU A 21 3.92 1.49 3.56
N ASN A 22 2.94 1.87 4.39
CA ASN A 22 2.19 0.92 5.22
C ASN A 22 1.38 -0.07 4.37
N ILE A 23 0.71 0.42 3.32
CA ILE A 23 -0.01 -0.42 2.35
C ILE A 23 0.98 -1.37 1.65
N TRP A 24 2.14 -0.86 1.25
CA TRP A 24 3.14 -1.66 0.56
C TRP A 24 3.80 -2.71 1.46
N GLY A 25 4.05 -2.37 2.73
CA GLY A 25 4.47 -3.31 3.76
C GLY A 25 3.45 -4.42 3.98
N CYS A 26 2.16 -4.10 4.02
CA CYS A 26 1.08 -5.07 4.15
C CYS A 26 1.04 -6.04 2.96
N LEU A 27 1.09 -5.52 1.72
CA LEU A 27 1.05 -6.35 0.51
C LEU A 27 2.26 -7.28 0.41
N ARG A 28 3.45 -6.75 0.68
CA ARG A 28 4.68 -7.55 0.69
C ARG A 28 4.65 -8.63 1.76
N SER A 29 4.19 -8.32 2.98
CA SER A 29 4.22 -9.28 4.09
C SER A 29 3.17 -10.39 3.95
N ASN A 30 2.04 -10.13 3.30
CA ASN A 30 0.90 -11.06 3.25
C ASN A 30 0.76 -11.82 1.92
N PHE A 31 1.17 -11.22 0.80
CA PHE A 31 0.88 -11.79 -0.53
C PHE A 31 2.12 -12.02 -1.39
N LEU A 32 3.15 -11.18 -1.25
CA LEU A 32 4.31 -11.19 -2.15
C LEU A 32 5.61 -11.65 -1.46
N CYS A 33 5.54 -12.10 -0.20
CA CYS A 33 6.70 -12.64 0.51
C CYS A 33 6.96 -14.08 0.07
N HIS A 34 8.26 -14.44 -0.01
CA HIS A 34 8.70 -15.81 -0.30
C HIS A 34 8.23 -16.40 -1.64
N CYS A 35 7.80 -15.57 -2.59
CA CYS A 35 7.49 -15.99 -3.95
C CYS A 35 8.74 -15.94 -4.83
N ILE A 36 8.90 -16.93 -5.70
CA ILE A 36 9.85 -16.94 -6.81
C ILE A 36 9.01 -16.93 -8.08
N TRP A 37 9.28 -16.01 -8.99
CA TRP A 37 8.50 -15.83 -10.22
C TRP A 37 9.35 -16.15 -11.45
N ASP A 38 8.77 -16.92 -12.36
CA ASP A 38 9.44 -17.37 -13.58
C ASP A 38 9.38 -16.34 -14.72
N SER A 39 8.44 -15.38 -14.64
CA SER A 39 8.25 -14.34 -15.65
C SER A 39 7.76 -13.03 -15.05
N TYR A 40 7.94 -11.94 -15.81
CA TYR A 40 7.39 -10.64 -15.45
C TYR A 40 5.86 -10.64 -15.36
N GLU A 41 5.20 -11.35 -16.27
CA GLU A 41 3.74 -11.51 -16.28
C GLU A 41 3.24 -12.15 -14.98
N ALA A 42 3.95 -13.17 -14.48
CA ALA A 42 3.62 -13.82 -13.20
C ALA A 42 3.74 -12.86 -12.01
N ILE A 43 4.69 -11.91 -12.04
CA ILE A 43 4.81 -10.86 -11.02
C ILE A 43 3.64 -9.89 -11.11
N LEU A 44 3.30 -9.46 -12.33
CA LEU A 44 2.18 -8.54 -12.57
C LEU A 44 0.86 -9.14 -12.08
N ASP A 45 0.57 -10.39 -12.46
CA ASP A 45 -0.64 -11.08 -12.06
C ASP A 45 -0.70 -11.26 -10.53
N ALA A 46 0.42 -11.63 -9.89
CA ALA A 46 0.48 -11.73 -8.43
C ALA A 46 0.21 -10.39 -7.75
N CYS A 47 0.79 -9.29 -8.25
CA CYS A 47 0.53 -7.94 -7.76
C CYS A 47 -0.94 -7.53 -7.94
N CYS A 48 -1.53 -7.78 -9.11
CA CYS A 48 -2.95 -7.51 -9.38
C CYS A 48 -3.86 -8.28 -8.42
N ASN A 49 -3.59 -9.57 -8.22
CA ASN A 49 -4.35 -10.42 -7.31
C ASN A 49 -4.23 -9.94 -5.86
N ALA A 50 -3.02 -9.63 -5.39
CA ALA A 50 -2.78 -9.10 -4.06
C ALA A 50 -3.51 -7.77 -3.83
N TRP A 51 -3.46 -6.88 -4.81
CA TRP A 51 -4.15 -5.59 -4.75
C TRP A 51 -5.66 -5.74 -4.68
N ASN A 52 -6.24 -6.58 -5.54
CA ASN A 52 -7.69 -6.86 -5.53
C ASN A 52 -8.13 -7.52 -4.21
N ALA A 53 -7.33 -8.44 -3.66
CA ALA A 53 -7.60 -9.06 -2.36
C ALA A 53 -7.53 -8.06 -1.19
N LEU A 54 -6.63 -7.07 -1.26
CA LEU A 54 -6.55 -6.00 -0.26
C LEU A 54 -7.74 -5.05 -0.36
N ILE A 55 -8.16 -4.65 -1.57
CA ILE A 55 -9.33 -3.78 -1.78
C ILE A 55 -10.61 -4.43 -1.24
N ALA A 56 -10.74 -5.75 -1.38
CA ALA A 56 -11.87 -6.49 -0.82
C ALA A 56 -11.92 -6.44 0.73
N LYS A 57 -10.85 -5.99 1.39
CA LYS A 57 -10.71 -5.85 2.85
C LYS A 57 -10.56 -4.38 3.23
N SER A 58 -11.59 -3.58 2.94
CA SER A 58 -11.60 -2.12 3.18
C SER A 58 -11.24 -1.73 4.62
N GLU A 59 -11.65 -2.52 5.62
CA GLU A 59 -11.30 -2.30 7.03
C GLU A 59 -9.81 -2.39 7.32
N VAL A 60 -9.07 -3.26 6.61
CA VAL A 60 -7.61 -3.36 6.76
C VAL A 60 -6.94 -2.13 6.19
N ILE A 61 -7.38 -1.66 5.03
CA ILE A 61 -6.89 -0.42 4.41
C ILE A 61 -7.12 0.75 5.37
N ALA A 62 -8.33 0.90 5.89
CA ALA A 62 -8.64 1.93 6.87
C ALA A 62 -7.75 1.84 8.11
N SER A 63 -7.49 0.63 8.64
CA SER A 63 -6.64 0.45 9.83
C SER A 63 -5.16 0.79 9.60
N ILE A 64 -4.63 0.57 8.39
CA ILE A 64 -3.19 0.81 8.10
C ILE A 64 -2.94 2.20 7.51
N SER A 65 -3.96 2.83 6.93
CA SER A 65 -3.88 4.18 6.37
C SER A 65 -4.35 5.27 7.34
N CYS A 66 -5.10 4.92 8.39
CA CYS A 66 -5.60 5.88 9.36
C CYS A 66 -4.46 6.36 10.28
N PHE A 67 -3.91 7.52 9.93
CA PHE A 67 -3.26 8.38 10.90
C PHE A 67 -4.35 9.01 11.75
N VAL A 68 -4.60 8.48 12.96
CA VAL A 68 -5.42 9.18 13.96
C VAL A 68 -4.63 10.41 14.40
N PRO A 69 -5.06 11.65 14.07
CA PRO A 69 -4.49 12.80 14.74
C PRO A 69 -5.02 12.77 16.17
N ALA A 70 -4.13 12.55 17.14
CA ALA A 70 -4.38 12.92 18.52
C ALA A 70 -4.30 14.44 18.67
#